data_AF-A0A7X8W0U2-F1
#
_entry.id   AF-A0A7X8W0U2-F1
#
_cell.length_a   1.000
_cell.length_b   1.000
_cell.length_c   1.000
_cell.angle_alpha   90.00
_cell.angle_beta   90.00
_cell.angle_gamma   90.00
#
_symmetry.space_group_name_H-M   'P 1'
#
loop_
_entity.id
_entity.type
_entity.pdbx_description
1 polymer ?
#
loop_
_entity_poly.entity_id
_entity_poly.type
_entity_poly.pdbx_seq_one_letter_code
_entity_poly.pdbx_strand_id
1 'polypeptide(L)'
;SVADLVDMYQAFDLHRGITLSGGEPFLQAAPLAALAKKIKECSGDVITYTGYTYAHLKRLAEEDEAIRNLLEETDLLIDGPFILKLRSLNLPFRGSSNQTLIAFSKKGECLKQEIEDL
;
A
#
# COMPACT_ATOMS: atom_id res chain seq x y z
N SER A 1 -17.92 -4.91 6.80
CA SER A 1 -18.02 -4.97 5.33
C SER A 1 -17.15 -3.87 4.74
N VAL A 2 -16.97 -3.77 3.40
CA VAL A 2 -16.23 -2.63 2.80
C VAL A 2 -16.97 -1.31 3.08
N ALA A 3 -18.30 -1.31 3.03
CA ALA A 3 -19.11 -0.12 3.31
C ALA A 3 -18.86 0.40 4.74
N ASP A 4 -18.91 -0.48 5.73
CA ASP A 4 -18.69 -0.10 7.14
C ASP A 4 -17.32 0.54 7.36
N LEU A 5 -16.28 0.07 6.65
CA LEU A 5 -14.93 0.63 6.75
C LEU A 5 -14.85 2.03 6.11
N VAL A 6 -15.58 2.27 5.03
CA VAL A 6 -15.64 3.58 4.39
C VAL A 6 -16.41 4.57 5.28
N ASP A 7 -17.51 4.13 5.89
CA ASP A 7 -18.27 4.95 6.85
C ASP A 7 -17.38 5.34 8.05
N MET A 8 -16.59 4.40 8.56
CA MET A 8 -15.60 4.67 9.61
C MET A 8 -14.52 5.67 9.17
N TYR A 9 -14.01 5.55 7.94
CA TYR A 9 -13.05 6.48 7.38
C TYR A 9 -13.63 7.90 7.25
N GLN A 10 -14.88 8.03 6.81
CA GLN A 10 -15.54 9.32 6.63
C GLN A 10 -16.00 9.96 7.94
N ALA A 11 -16.10 9.19 9.03
CA ALA A 11 -16.49 9.70 10.34
C ALA A 11 -15.47 10.68 10.95
N PHE A 12 -14.24 10.75 10.42
CA PHE A 12 -13.20 11.64 10.90
C PHE A 12 -12.50 12.38 9.76
N ASP A 13 -12.56 13.72 9.77
CA ASP A 13 -11.97 14.60 8.74
C ASP A 13 -10.43 14.67 8.72
N LEU A 14 -9.76 14.06 9.69
CA LEU A 14 -8.29 14.16 9.84
C LEU A 14 -7.53 13.02 9.14
N HIS A 15 -8.23 12.09 8.49
CA HIS A 15 -7.58 11.01 7.76
C HIS A 15 -7.11 11.48 6.39
N ARG A 16 -5.82 11.31 6.12
CA ARG A 16 -5.24 11.52 4.80
C ARG A 16 -5.57 10.38 3.82
N GLY A 17 -5.66 9.16 4.34
CA GLY A 17 -5.75 7.94 3.55
C GLY A 17 -5.71 6.71 4.45
N ILE A 18 -5.43 5.55 3.85
CA ILE A 18 -5.32 4.27 4.56
C ILE A 18 -3.99 3.58 4.29
N THR A 19 -3.59 2.70 5.20
CA THR A 19 -2.46 1.80 5.01
C THR A 19 -2.90 0.35 5.13
N LEU A 20 -2.73 -0.40 4.05
CA LEU A 20 -2.94 -1.84 3.98
C LEU A 20 -1.68 -2.54 4.49
N SER A 21 -1.75 -3.04 5.73
CA SER A 21 -0.64 -3.70 6.40
C SER A 21 -1.09 -4.93 7.20
N GLY A 22 -0.14 -5.78 7.60
CA GLY A 22 -0.40 -7.09 8.19
C GLY A 22 -0.66 -8.16 7.12
N GLY A 23 -0.81 -9.43 7.53
CA GLY A 23 -1.02 -10.55 6.59
C GLY A 23 -0.14 -10.46 5.33
N GLU A 24 -0.69 -10.88 4.19
CA GLU A 24 -0.18 -10.50 2.87
C GLU A 24 -1.36 -9.89 2.08
N PRO A 25 -1.40 -8.56 1.87
CA PRO A 25 -2.53 -7.90 1.22
C PRO A 25 -2.89 -8.51 -0.15
N PHE A 26 -1.89 -8.92 -0.93
CA PHE A 26 -2.15 -9.48 -2.26
C PHE A 26 -2.76 -10.90 -2.25
N LEU A 27 -2.79 -11.60 -1.11
CA LEU A 27 -3.57 -12.85 -0.97
C LEU A 27 -5.08 -12.60 -0.83
N GLN A 28 -5.48 -11.36 -0.58
CA GLN A 28 -6.86 -10.92 -0.40
C GLN A 28 -7.13 -9.68 -1.26
N ALA A 29 -6.56 -9.67 -2.47
CA ALA A 29 -6.50 -8.48 -3.32
C ALA A 29 -7.87 -7.95 -3.72
N ALA A 30 -8.86 -8.82 -3.99
CA ALA A 30 -10.17 -8.40 -4.48
C ALA A 30 -10.93 -7.47 -3.50
N PRO A 31 -11.17 -7.86 -2.22
CA PRO A 31 -11.84 -6.97 -1.27
C PRO A 31 -10.99 -5.73 -0.93
N LEU A 32 -9.66 -5.84 -0.94
CA LEU A 32 -8.78 -4.70 -0.67
C LEU A 32 -8.74 -3.69 -1.81
N ALA A 33 -8.77 -4.13 -3.06
CA ALA A 33 -8.89 -3.26 -4.23
C ALA A 33 -10.20 -2.47 -4.20
N ALA A 34 -11.30 -3.13 -3.84
CA ALA A 34 -12.61 -2.48 -3.69
C ALA A 34 -12.58 -1.41 -2.59
N LEU A 35 -11.97 -1.69 -1.45
CA LEU A 35 -11.79 -0.71 -0.37
C LEU A 35 -10.89 0.46 -0.80
N ALA A 36 -9.71 0.17 -1.37
CA ALA A 36 -8.74 1.16 -1.82
C ALA A 36 -9.36 2.14 -2.83
N LYS A 37 -10.14 1.62 -3.80
CA LYS A 37 -10.91 2.42 -4.74
C LYS A 37 -11.87 3.39 -4.04
N LYS A 38 -12.63 2.91 -3.04
CA LYS A 38 -13.55 3.77 -2.28
C LYS A 38 -12.84 4.86 -1.48
N ILE A 39 -11.67 4.57 -0.92
CA ILE A 39 -10.86 5.59 -0.25
C ILE A 39 -10.37 6.64 -1.25
N LYS A 40 -9.93 6.23 -2.44
CA LYS A 40 -9.50 7.16 -3.50
C LYS A 40 -10.66 8.02 -4.03
N GLU A 41 -11.87 7.48 -4.13
CA GLU A 41 -13.10 8.24 -4.43
C GLU A 41 -13.36 9.33 -3.37
N CYS A 42 -12.94 9.12 -2.12
CA CYS A 42 -12.99 10.10 -1.04
C CYS A 42 -11.75 11.02 -1.00
N SER A 43 -10.96 11.07 -2.07
CA SER A 43 -9.70 11.81 -2.15
C SER A 43 -8.63 11.37 -1.13
N GLY A 44 -8.74 10.19 -0.52
CA GLY A 44 -7.67 9.60 0.30
C GLY A 44 -6.52 9.05 -0.54
N ASP A 45 -5.40 8.74 0.10
CA ASP A 45 -4.34 7.90 -0.48
C ASP A 45 -4.31 6.49 0.10
N VAL A 46 -3.63 5.58 -0.60
CA VAL A 46 -3.52 4.17 -0.23
C VAL A 46 -2.04 3.76 -0.23
N ILE A 47 -1.53 3.40 0.94
CA ILE A 47 -0.23 2.76 1.10
C ILE A 47 -0.44 1.25 1.23
N THR A 48 0.34 0.44 0.51
CA THR A 48 0.26 -1.02 0.59
C THR A 48 1.62 -1.62 0.95
N TYR A 49 1.68 -2.37 2.05
CA TYR A 49 2.84 -3.18 2.41
C TYR A 49 2.72 -4.59 1.83
N THR A 50 3.83 -5.18 1.40
CA THR A 50 3.84 -6.56 0.91
C THR A 50 5.20 -7.23 1.17
N GLY A 51 5.19 -8.54 1.39
CA GLY A 51 6.41 -9.34 1.42
C GLY A 51 6.94 -9.69 0.03
N TYR A 52 6.14 -9.44 -1.02
CA TYR A 52 6.53 -9.68 -2.41
C TYR A 52 7.30 -8.49 -2.99
N THR A 53 8.10 -8.74 -4.02
CA THR A 53 8.67 -7.64 -4.81
C THR A 53 7.65 -7.17 -5.83
N TYR A 54 7.72 -5.89 -6.22
CA TYR A 54 6.86 -5.35 -7.27
C TYR A 54 7.02 -6.13 -8.59
N ALA A 55 8.23 -6.55 -8.92
CA ALA A 55 8.48 -7.38 -10.11
C ALA A 55 7.75 -8.74 -10.05
N HIS A 56 7.60 -9.32 -8.86
CA HIS A 56 6.81 -10.54 -8.69
C HIS A 56 5.31 -10.26 -8.82
N LEU A 57 4.82 -9.23 -8.13
CA LEU A 57 3.42 -8.82 -8.21
C LEU A 57 2.98 -8.45 -9.62
N LYS A 58 3.85 -7.78 -10.38
CA LYS A 58 3.58 -7.44 -11.78
C LYS A 58 3.36 -8.68 -12.65
N ARG A 59 4.10 -9.77 -12.42
CA ARG A 59 3.87 -11.04 -13.11
C ARG A 59 2.56 -11.68 -12.69
N LEU A 60 2.25 -11.70 -11.39
CA LEU A 60 0.98 -12.24 -10.90
C LEU A 60 -0.22 -11.45 -11.45
N ALA A 61 -0.08 -10.13 -11.60
CA ALA A 61 -1.10 -9.25 -12.17
C ALA A 61 -1.42 -9.51 -13.65
N GLU A 62 -0.57 -10.26 -14.38
CA GLU A 62 -0.86 -10.69 -15.75
C GLU A 62 -1.93 -11.80 -15.78
N GLU A 63 -2.05 -12.57 -14.69
CA GLU A 63 -2.93 -13.73 -14.56
C GLU A 63 -4.09 -13.50 -13.56
N ASP A 64 -3.92 -12.57 -12.61
CA ASP A 64 -4.89 -12.26 -11.56
C ASP A 64 -5.31 -10.78 -11.61
N GLU A 65 -6.55 -10.56 -12.05
CA GLU A 65 -7.15 -9.24 -12.13
C GLU A 65 -7.28 -8.55 -10.75
N ALA A 66 -7.49 -9.30 -9.67
CA ALA A 66 -7.63 -8.71 -8.35
C ALA A 66 -6.30 -8.10 -7.87
N ILE A 67 -5.18 -8.77 -8.13
CA ILE A 67 -3.83 -8.26 -7.85
C ILE A 67 -3.55 -7.02 -8.68
N ARG A 68 -3.87 -7.06 -9.98
CA ARG A 68 -3.74 -5.89 -10.87
C ARG A 68 -4.53 -4.70 -10.34
N ASN A 69 -5.80 -4.91 -9.99
CA ASN A 69 -6.67 -3.85 -9.48
C ASN A 69 -6.13 -3.27 -8.17
N LEU A 70 -5.61 -4.10 -7.25
CA LEU A 70 -5.02 -3.59 -6.01
C LEU A 70 -3.74 -2.77 -6.27
N LEU A 71 -2.90 -3.18 -7.24
CA LEU A 71 -1.74 -2.38 -7.66
C LEU A 71 -2.16 -1.03 -8.22
N GLU A 72 -3.18 -0.99 -9.08
CA GLU A 72 -3.69 0.25 -9.69
C GLU A 72 -4.31 1.21 -8.65
N GLU A 73 -4.90 0.67 -7.59
CA GLU A 73 -5.48 1.46 -6.50
C GLU A 73 -4.48 1.80 -5.38
N THR A 74 -3.24 1.30 -5.45
CA THR A 74 -2.17 1.67 -4.52
C THR A 74 -1.47 2.96 -4.98
N ASP A 75 -1.29 3.94 -4.09
CA ASP A 75 -0.52 5.15 -4.37
C ASP A 75 0.97 4.96 -4.05
N LEU A 76 1.28 4.29 -2.92
CA LEU A 76 2.64 3.98 -2.49
C LEU A 76 2.74 2.50 -2.09
N LEU A 77 3.56 1.74 -2.81
CA LEU A 77 3.88 0.36 -2.49
C LEU A 77 5.18 0.30 -1.68
N ILE A 78 5.16 -0.44 -0.57
CA ILE A 78 6.35 -0.78 0.21
C ILE A 78 6.59 -2.27 0.04
N ASP A 79 7.55 -2.61 -0.81
CA ASP A 79 7.76 -3.98 -1.28
C ASP A 79 8.93 -4.69 -0.58
N GLY A 80 8.94 -6.01 -0.69
CA GLY A 80 10.02 -6.88 -0.25
C GLY A 80 9.86 -7.46 1.17
N PRO A 81 10.38 -8.68 1.39
CA PRO A 81 10.24 -9.36 2.68
C PRO A 81 11.10 -8.69 3.74
N PHE A 82 10.69 -8.81 5.01
CA PHE A 82 11.52 -8.41 6.12
C PHE A 82 12.73 -9.36 6.26
N ILE A 83 13.94 -8.80 6.26
CA ILE A 83 15.19 -9.55 6.41
C ILE A 83 15.89 -9.10 7.70
N LEU A 84 15.94 -9.98 8.71
CA LEU A 84 16.52 -9.65 10.02
C LEU A 84 17.98 -9.17 9.94
N LYS A 85 18.79 -9.74 9.03
CA LYS A 85 20.19 -9.34 8.81
C LYS A 85 20.33 -7.91 8.25
N LEU A 86 19.27 -7.40 7.63
CA LEU A 86 19.19 -6.07 7.02
C LEU A 86 18.30 -5.13 7.84
N ARG A 87 17.93 -5.53 9.07
CA ARG A 87 17.07 -4.75 9.95
C ARG A 87 17.71 -3.39 10.21
N SER A 88 16.93 -2.33 10.08
CA SER A 88 17.33 -0.98 10.46
C SER A 88 16.17 -0.27 11.14
N LEU A 89 16.45 0.45 12.23
CA LEU A 89 15.47 1.29 12.92
C LEU A 89 15.45 2.73 12.39
N ASN A 90 16.44 3.07 11.55
CA ASN A 90 16.62 4.42 10.99
C ASN A 90 16.00 4.53 9.59
N LEU A 91 15.20 3.56 9.16
CA LEU A 91 14.50 3.60 7.88
C LEU A 91 13.02 3.82 8.15
N PRO A 92 12.51 5.06 7.98
CA PRO A 92 11.09 5.33 8.04
C PRO A 92 10.32 4.32 7.17
N PHE A 93 9.23 3.79 7.72
CA PHE A 93 8.31 2.89 7.06
C PHE A 93 8.90 1.55 6.59
N ARG A 94 10.17 1.24 6.88
CA ARG A 94 10.83 -0.01 6.44
C ARG A 94 11.49 -0.72 7.61
N GLY A 95 11.18 -1.99 7.77
CA GLY A 95 11.82 -2.84 8.78
C GLY A 95 13.23 -3.28 8.37
N SER A 96 13.50 -3.42 7.08
CA SER A 96 14.81 -3.83 6.55
C SER A 96 15.22 -3.08 5.28
N SER A 97 16.52 -2.93 5.06
CA SER A 97 17.06 -2.07 3.98
C SER A 97 16.83 -2.57 2.56
N ASN A 98 16.41 -3.82 2.39
CA ASN A 98 15.99 -4.35 1.09
C ASN A 98 14.57 -3.93 0.67
N GLN A 99 13.79 -3.33 1.58
CA GLN A 99 12.45 -2.87 1.26
C GLN A 99 12.52 -1.52 0.53
N THR A 100 11.63 -1.33 -0.45
CA THR A 100 11.66 -0.15 -1.32
C THR A 100 10.32 0.57 -1.32
N LEU A 101 10.36 1.90 -1.33
CA LEU A 101 9.21 2.77 -1.53
C LEU A 101 9.03 3.03 -3.03
N ILE A 102 7.91 2.56 -3.58
CA ILE A 102 7.60 2.66 -5.01
C ILE A 102 6.29 3.44 -5.16
N ALA A 103 6.39 4.66 -5.69
CA ALA A 103 5.24 5.50 -5.95
C ALA A 103 4.57 5.12 -7.29
N PHE A 104 3.24 5.02 -7.29
CA PHE A 104 2.42 4.77 -8.48
C PHE A 104 1.54 5.96 -8.88
N SER A 105 1.46 6.99 -8.03
CA SER A 105 0.69 8.20 -8.29
C SER A 105 1.42 9.45 -7.77
N LYS A 106 0.92 10.63 -8.14
CA LYS A 106 1.40 11.90 -7.59
C LYS A 106 1.28 11.97 -6.06
N LYS A 107 0.22 11.40 -5.47
CA LYS A 107 0.10 11.31 -4.01
C LYS A 107 1.17 10.39 -3.43
N GLY A 108 1.44 9.28 -4.12
CA GLY A 108 2.54 8.36 -3.79
C GLY A 108 3.91 9.03 -3.82
N GLU A 109 4.17 9.90 -4.81
CA GLU A 109 5.41 10.68 -4.89
C GLU A 109 5.54 11.65 -3.72
N CYS A 110 4.46 12.39 -3.38
CA CYS A 110 4.44 13.25 -2.20
C CYS A 110 4.69 12.46 -0.91
N LEU A 111 3.98 11.34 -0.72
CA LEU A 111 4.18 10.43 0.42
C LEU A 111 5.62 9.96 0.51
N LYS A 112 6.20 9.49 -0.61
CA LYS A 112 7.58 9.01 -0.64
C LYS A 112 8.57 10.10 -0.22
N GLN A 113 8.43 11.32 -0.76
CA GLN A 113 9.28 12.44 -0.40
C GLN A 113 9.16 12.78 1.09
N GLU A 114 7.93 12.90 1.59
CA GLU A 114 7.69 13.18 3.01
C GLU A 114 8.31 12.13 3.93
N ILE A 115 8.28 10.85 3.54
CA ILE A 115 8.89 9.75 4.31
C ILE A 115 10.42 9.79 4.24
N GLU A 116 11.00 10.18 3.11
CA GLU A 116 12.45 10.31 2.93
C GLU A 116 13.04 11.52 3.67
N ASP A 117 12.21 12.52 3.98
CA ASP A 117 12.58 13.71 4.73
C ASP A 117 12.51 13.54 6.27
N LEU A 118 12.05 12.39 6.77
CA LEU A 118 11.99 12.01 8.20
C LEU A 118 13.33 11.50 8.75
#